data_AF-A0A6J2JTI9-F1
#
_entry.id   AF-A0A6J2JTI9-F1
#
_cell.length_a   1.000
_cell.length_b   1.000
_cell.length_c   1.000
_cell.angle_alpha   90.00
_cell.angle_beta   90.00
_cell.angle_gamma   90.00
#
_symmetry.space_group_name_H-M   'P 1'
#
loop_
_entity.id
_entity.type
_entity.pdbx_description
1 polymer ?
#
loop_
_entity_poly.entity_id
_entity_poly.type
_entity_poly.pdbx_seq_one_letter_code
_entity_poly.pdbx_strand_id
1 'polypeptide(L)'
;MGSSQSARKLSVDNENAIQVSQEAIDRIQAQLNAKQAEQPKPVPQYLPPPPYYDQRKQQEHAAEEAYWTRRIENLKRVHEKINSGMELEYQKTLKETNELFNFINNDKNVNKLPPCQEEKEKVLQCYSTNADKSLLCSVLVNQFNECVCRSRVAAITAS
;
A
#
# COMPACT_ATOMS: atom_id res chain seq x y z
N MET A 1 -17.48 14.08 -22.44
CA MET A 1 -18.67 13.24 -22.17
C MET A 1 -18.29 11.81 -22.54
N GLY A 2 -17.82 10.94 -21.67
CA GLY A 2 -18.46 10.40 -20.47
C GLY A 2 -18.73 8.90 -20.71
N SER A 3 -17.69 8.07 -20.77
CA SER A 3 -17.81 6.62 -21.00
C SER A 3 -18.07 5.90 -19.68
N SER A 4 -19.35 5.74 -19.34
CA SER A 4 -19.78 4.80 -18.30
C SER A 4 -19.76 3.38 -18.84
N GLN A 5 -18.80 2.54 -18.41
CA GLN A 5 -19.07 1.12 -18.20
C GLN A 5 -18.39 0.61 -16.92
N SER A 6 -19.26 0.01 -16.09
CA SER A 6 -19.15 -0.43 -14.70
C SER A 6 -17.98 -1.37 -14.41
N ALA A 7 -17.06 -0.97 -13.54
CA ALA A 7 -16.19 -1.91 -12.83
C ALA A 7 -17.02 -2.59 -11.72
N ARG A 8 -17.42 -3.85 -11.93
CA ARG A 8 -18.12 -4.63 -10.90
C ARG A 8 -17.13 -5.39 -10.04
N LYS A 9 -17.28 -5.26 -8.71
CA LYS A 9 -16.45 -5.89 -7.69
C LYS A 9 -16.62 -7.41 -7.73
N LEU A 10 -15.52 -8.13 -7.91
CA LEU A 10 -15.42 -9.55 -7.60
C LEU A 10 -15.11 -9.67 -6.11
N SER A 11 -16.07 -10.13 -5.29
CA SER A 11 -15.82 -10.53 -3.91
C SER A 11 -15.71 -12.04 -3.86
N VAL A 12 -14.51 -12.54 -3.52
CA VAL A 12 -14.27 -13.95 -3.21
C VAL A 12 -14.47 -14.10 -1.72
N ASP A 13 -15.69 -14.47 -1.31
CA ASP A 13 -15.96 -14.99 0.03
C ASP A 13 -16.39 -16.45 -0.14
N ASN A 14 -15.55 -17.36 0.39
CA ASN A 14 -15.68 -18.81 0.44
C ASN A 14 -14.97 -19.58 -0.70
N GLU A 15 -13.93 -20.32 -0.29
CA GLU A 15 -12.92 -21.03 -1.09
C GLU A 15 -13.47 -22.09 -2.07
N ASN A 16 -14.77 -22.44 -2.03
CA ASN A 16 -15.34 -23.56 -2.80
C ASN A 16 -16.73 -23.31 -3.42
N ALA A 17 -17.22 -22.07 -3.53
CA ALA A 17 -18.48 -21.81 -4.22
C ALA A 17 -18.47 -20.47 -4.97
N ILE A 18 -18.32 -20.52 -6.30
CA ILE A 18 -18.48 -19.33 -7.16
C ILE A 18 -19.96 -18.95 -7.16
N GLN A 19 -20.36 -17.94 -6.38
CA GLN A 19 -21.70 -17.39 -6.42
C GLN A 19 -21.85 -16.48 -7.64
N VAL A 20 -22.58 -16.96 -8.65
CA VAL A 20 -22.86 -16.17 -9.85
C VAL A 20 -24.09 -15.30 -9.60
N SER A 21 -24.02 -14.00 -9.93
CA SER A 21 -25.17 -13.09 -9.79
C SER A 21 -26.34 -13.56 -10.67
N GLN A 22 -27.59 -13.43 -10.21
CA GLN A 22 -28.79 -13.82 -10.95
C GLN A 22 -28.83 -13.24 -12.38
N GLU A 23 -28.39 -12.00 -12.56
CA GLU A 23 -28.30 -11.34 -13.86
C GLU A 23 -27.35 -12.06 -14.85
N ALA A 24 -26.33 -12.76 -14.36
CA ALA A 24 -25.43 -13.54 -15.19
C ALA A 24 -26.08 -14.85 -15.64
N ILE A 25 -26.86 -15.47 -14.75
CA ILE A 25 -27.63 -16.68 -15.06
C ILE A 25 -28.66 -16.36 -16.15
N ASP A 26 -29.41 -15.27 -16.00
CA ASP A 26 -30.43 -14.85 -16.97
C ASP A 26 -29.81 -14.57 -18.36
N ARG A 27 -28.62 -13.95 -18.40
CA ARG A 27 -27.88 -13.73 -19.65
C ARG A 27 -27.44 -15.04 -20.32
N ILE A 28 -26.95 -16.00 -19.53
CA ILE A 28 -26.54 -17.32 -20.05
C ILE A 28 -27.76 -18.04 -20.61
N GLN A 29 -28.88 -18.04 -19.89
CA GLN A 29 -30.12 -18.68 -20.31
C GLN A 29 -30.71 -18.02 -21.57
N ALA A 30 -30.70 -16.70 -21.65
CA ALA A 30 -31.12 -15.98 -22.85
C ALA A 30 -30.24 -16.32 -24.06
N GLN A 31 -28.92 -16.47 -23.89
CA GLN A 31 -28.03 -16.89 -24.98
C GLN A 31 -28.25 -18.35 -25.41
N LEU A 32 -28.52 -19.25 -24.47
CA LEU A 32 -28.84 -20.64 -24.78
C LEU A 32 -30.15 -20.76 -25.55
N ASN A 33 -31.17 -20.01 -25.14
CA ASN A 33 -32.47 -19.98 -25.81
C ASN A 33 -32.37 -19.32 -27.20
N ALA A 34 -31.58 -18.25 -27.34
CA ALA A 34 -31.32 -17.62 -28.64
C ALA A 34 -30.58 -18.56 -29.61
N LYS A 35 -29.66 -19.40 -29.11
CA LYS A 35 -28.99 -20.43 -29.90
C LYS A 35 -29.90 -21.58 -30.32
N GLN A 36 -30.91 -21.91 -29.51
CA GLN A 36 -31.90 -22.94 -29.86
C GLN A 36 -32.96 -22.43 -30.85
N ALA A 37 -33.20 -21.12 -30.91
CA ALA A 37 -34.16 -20.50 -31.83
C ALA A 37 -33.56 -20.14 -33.21
N GLU A 38 -32.25 -20.26 -33.42
CA GLU A 38 -31.65 -20.16 -34.76
C GLU A 38 -31.96 -21.44 -35.57
N GLN A 39 -32.82 -21.29 -36.58
CA GLN A 39 -32.96 -22.27 -37.67
C GLN A 39 -31.57 -22.69 -38.19
N PRO A 40 -31.38 -23.96 -38.62
CA PRO A 40 -30.11 -24.38 -39.19
C PRO A 40 -29.84 -23.57 -40.46
N LYS A 41 -28.93 -22.60 -40.36
CA LYS A 41 -28.31 -21.96 -41.53
C LYS A 41 -27.73 -23.07 -42.41
N PRO A 42 -27.88 -23.01 -43.74
CA PRO A 42 -27.25 -23.97 -44.62
C PRO A 42 -25.75 -23.99 -44.31
N VAL A 43 -25.27 -25.16 -43.89
CA VAL A 43 -23.87 -25.37 -43.53
C VAL A 43 -23.04 -25.08 -44.78
N PRO A 44 -22.13 -24.10 -44.78
CA PRO A 44 -21.15 -23.98 -45.85
C PRO A 44 -20.41 -25.31 -45.93
N GLN A 45 -20.34 -25.92 -47.11
CA GLN A 45 -19.48 -27.08 -47.33
C GLN A 45 -18.05 -26.62 -47.04
N TYR A 46 -17.52 -26.99 -45.87
CA TYR A 46 -16.13 -26.74 -45.49
C TYR A 46 -15.24 -27.57 -46.42
N LEU A 47 -14.63 -26.92 -47.41
CA LEU A 47 -13.42 -27.49 -48.00
C LEU A 47 -12.34 -27.52 -46.90
N PRO A 48 -11.65 -28.65 -46.69
CA PRO A 48 -10.54 -28.70 -45.76
C PRO A 48 -9.48 -27.67 -46.21
N PRO A 49 -8.97 -26.83 -45.29
CA PRO A 49 -7.95 -25.87 -45.63
C PRO A 49 -6.69 -26.59 -46.15
N PRO A 50 -5.93 -25.98 -47.09
CA PRO A 50 -4.71 -26.60 -47.61
C PRO A 50 -3.71 -26.91 -46.48
N PRO A 51 -2.93 -28.00 -46.54
CA PRO A 51 -2.00 -28.41 -45.47
C PRO A 51 -1.00 -27.32 -45.02
N TYR A 52 -0.62 -26.41 -45.92
CA TYR A 52 0.25 -25.27 -45.63
C TYR A 52 -0.37 -24.23 -44.66
N TYR A 53 -1.71 -24.20 -44.56
CA TYR A 53 -2.42 -23.31 -43.63
C TYR A 53 -2.14 -23.70 -42.16
N ASP A 54 -2.07 -25.00 -41.88
CA ASP A 54 -1.84 -25.51 -40.52
C ASP A 54 -0.39 -25.24 -40.05
N GLN A 55 0.58 -25.40 -40.96
CA GLN A 55 1.99 -25.13 -40.65
C GLN A 55 2.27 -23.64 -40.37
N ARG A 56 1.65 -22.73 -41.13
CA ARG A 56 1.76 -21.28 -40.84
C ARG A 56 1.12 -20.93 -39.50
N LYS A 57 -0.05 -21.48 -39.22
CA LYS A 57 -0.75 -21.24 -37.95
C LYS A 57 0.06 -21.74 -36.76
N GLN A 58 0.71 -22.90 -36.86
CA GLN A 58 1.61 -23.41 -35.82
C GLN A 58 2.82 -22.49 -35.59
N GLN A 59 3.41 -21.95 -36.67
CA GLN A 59 4.51 -21.00 -36.57
C GLN A 59 4.08 -19.67 -35.93
N GLU A 60 2.90 -19.17 -36.28
CA GLU A 60 2.31 -17.97 -35.66
C GLU A 60 2.07 -18.18 -34.16
N HIS A 61 1.49 -19.33 -33.77
CA HIS A 61 1.31 -19.67 -32.36
C HIS A 61 2.65 -19.78 -31.61
N ALA A 62 3.65 -20.45 -32.19
CA ALA A 62 4.97 -20.56 -31.57
C ALA A 62 5.66 -19.18 -31.41
N ALA A 63 5.49 -18.28 -32.37
CA ALA A 63 6.00 -16.92 -32.28
C ALA A 63 5.29 -16.12 -31.18
N GLU A 64 3.98 -16.28 -31.04
CA GLU A 64 3.19 -15.66 -29.98
C GLU A 64 3.57 -16.18 -28.58
N GLU A 65 3.71 -17.50 -28.43
CA GLU A 65 4.18 -18.11 -27.18
C GLU A 65 5.59 -17.62 -26.80
N ALA A 66 6.50 -17.52 -27.76
CA ALA A 66 7.83 -16.98 -27.53
C ALA A 66 7.79 -15.50 -27.10
N TYR A 67 6.90 -14.70 -27.70
CA TYR A 67 6.69 -13.30 -27.32
C TYR A 67 6.20 -13.19 -25.87
N TRP A 68 5.14 -13.92 -25.51
CA TRP A 68 4.57 -13.87 -24.17
C TRP A 68 5.54 -14.40 -23.11
N THR A 69 6.30 -15.45 -23.42
CA THR A 69 7.34 -15.98 -22.54
C THR A 69 8.39 -14.91 -22.22
N ARG A 70 8.93 -14.24 -23.24
CA ARG A 70 9.91 -13.15 -23.06
C ARG A 70 9.32 -11.98 -22.28
N ARG A 71 8.06 -11.63 -22.55
CA ARG A 71 7.36 -10.54 -21.87
C ARG A 71 7.19 -10.83 -20.38
N ILE A 72 6.74 -12.04 -20.03
CA ILE A 72 6.55 -12.50 -18.65
C ILE A 72 7.90 -12.57 -17.93
N GLU A 73 8.94 -13.10 -18.57
CA GLU A 73 10.27 -13.15 -17.98
C GLU A 73 10.81 -11.74 -17.68
N ASN A 74 10.62 -10.79 -18.60
CA ASN A 74 11.00 -9.40 -18.36
C ASN A 74 10.23 -8.78 -17.17
N LEU A 75 8.92 -9.05 -17.08
CA LEU A 75 8.11 -8.58 -15.93
C LEU A 75 8.63 -9.15 -14.61
N LYS A 76 8.93 -10.45 -14.58
CA LYS A 76 9.49 -11.11 -13.39
C LYS A 76 10.81 -10.46 -12.97
N ARG A 77 11.72 -10.24 -13.93
CA ARG A 77 13.04 -9.63 -13.68
C ARG A 77 12.92 -8.19 -13.15
N VAL A 78 12.01 -7.40 -13.71
CA VAL A 78 11.75 -6.03 -13.24
C VAL A 78 11.14 -6.03 -11.84
N HIS A 79 10.16 -6.91 -11.59
CA HIS A 79 9.53 -7.05 -10.28
C HIS A 79 10.55 -7.47 -9.20
N GLU A 80 11.40 -8.45 -9.50
CA GLU A 80 12.46 -8.91 -8.62
C GLU A 80 13.45 -7.79 -8.28
N LYS A 81 13.82 -6.95 -9.26
CA LYS A 81 14.66 -5.77 -9.03
C LYS A 81 14.00 -4.75 -8.10
N ILE A 82 12.70 -4.49 -8.27
CA ILE A 82 11.96 -3.58 -7.38
C ILE A 82 11.88 -4.15 -5.96
N ASN A 83 11.54 -5.43 -5.85
CA ASN A 83 11.38 -6.09 -4.55
C ASN A 83 12.71 -6.16 -3.78
N SER A 84 13.82 -6.45 -4.46
CA SER A 84 15.14 -6.46 -3.84
C SER A 84 15.61 -5.07 -3.39
N GLY A 85 15.32 -4.02 -4.17
CA GLY A 85 15.58 -2.64 -3.76
C GLY A 85 14.76 -2.23 -2.53
N MET A 86 13.47 -2.60 -2.49
CA MET A 86 12.58 -2.31 -1.36
C MET A 86 13.07 -3.01 -0.07
N GLU A 87 13.44 -4.28 -0.15
CA GLU A 87 13.96 -5.03 1.00
C GLU A 87 15.27 -4.42 1.52
N LEU A 88 16.16 -3.98 0.61
CA LEU A 88 17.42 -3.35 0.98
C LEU A 88 17.19 -2.02 1.73
N GLU A 89 16.32 -1.15 1.23
CA GLU A 89 16.00 0.12 1.90
C GLU A 89 15.27 -0.10 3.23
N TYR A 90 14.40 -1.10 3.32
CA TYR A 90 13.75 -1.49 4.57
C TYR A 90 14.78 -1.92 5.62
N GLN A 91 15.66 -2.87 5.27
CA GLN A 91 16.71 -3.34 6.19
C GLN A 91 17.67 -2.24 6.59
N LYS A 92 18.04 -1.36 5.66
CA LYS A 92 18.90 -0.21 5.92
C LYS A 92 18.24 0.74 6.93
N THR A 93 16.97 1.10 6.69
CA THR A 93 16.22 1.99 7.59
C THR A 93 16.08 1.39 8.99
N LEU A 94 15.84 0.08 9.09
CA LEU A 94 15.80 -0.61 10.39
C LEU A 94 17.14 -0.55 11.12
N LYS A 95 18.26 -0.76 10.41
CA LYS A 95 19.60 -0.67 10.99
C LYS A 95 19.90 0.73 11.49
N GLU A 96 19.69 1.75 10.66
CA GLU A 96 19.93 3.15 11.01
C GLU A 96 19.06 3.59 12.21
N THR A 97 17.78 3.18 12.24
CA THR A 97 16.88 3.50 13.35
C THR A 97 17.33 2.80 14.64
N ASN A 98 17.72 1.53 14.56
CA ASN A 98 18.19 0.78 15.71
C ASN A 98 19.53 1.33 16.23
N GLU A 99 20.44 1.74 15.34
CA GLU A 99 21.68 2.41 15.69
C GLU A 99 21.41 3.74 16.41
N LEU A 100 20.48 4.56 15.91
CA LEU A 100 20.07 5.80 16.56
C LEU A 100 19.46 5.55 17.94
N PHE A 101 18.60 4.54 18.06
CA PHE A 101 17.99 4.16 19.34
C PHE A 101 19.04 3.68 20.35
N ASN A 102 19.96 2.83 19.90
CA ASN A 102 21.07 2.35 20.73
C ASN A 102 22.02 3.50 21.10
N PHE A 103 22.26 4.45 20.20
CA PHE A 103 23.02 5.64 20.51
C PHE A 103 22.35 6.45 21.61
N ILE A 104 21.04 6.72 21.53
CA ILE A 104 20.29 7.45 22.57
C ILE A 104 20.31 6.72 23.91
N ASN A 105 20.22 5.38 23.91
CA ASN A 105 20.24 4.59 25.14
C ASN A 105 21.64 4.44 25.77
N ASN A 106 22.68 4.36 24.94
CA ASN A 106 24.06 4.18 25.41
C ASN A 106 24.75 5.52 25.69
N ASP A 107 24.33 6.60 25.03
CA ASP A 107 24.74 7.95 25.38
C ASP A 107 24.15 8.25 26.76
N LYS A 108 25.03 8.55 27.71
CA LYS A 108 24.72 8.69 29.14
C LYS A 108 23.94 9.99 29.44
N ASN A 109 23.08 10.43 28.52
CA ASN A 109 22.03 11.41 28.78
C ASN A 109 20.90 10.85 29.66
N VAL A 110 20.97 9.57 30.03
CA VAL A 110 20.25 9.00 31.19
C VAL A 110 20.55 9.76 32.50
N ASN A 111 21.69 10.45 32.59
CA ASN A 111 22.07 11.24 33.78
C ASN A 111 21.85 12.77 33.65
N LYS A 112 21.34 13.27 32.51
CA LYS A 112 20.90 14.67 32.44
C LYS A 112 19.41 14.69 32.75
N LEU A 113 19.06 15.26 33.91
CA LEU A 113 17.65 15.52 34.22
C LEU A 113 17.00 16.22 33.02
N PRO A 114 15.74 15.91 32.68
CA PRO A 114 15.07 16.59 31.58
C PRO A 114 15.09 18.10 31.86
N PRO A 115 15.26 18.94 30.84
CA PRO A 115 15.35 20.38 31.07
C PRO A 115 14.11 20.90 31.80
N CYS A 116 14.31 21.91 32.65
CA CYS A 116 13.23 22.65 33.30
C CYS A 116 12.37 21.86 34.31
N GLN A 117 12.96 20.89 35.04
CA GLN A 117 12.22 20.15 36.09
C GLN A 117 11.73 21.07 37.21
N GLU A 118 12.55 22.03 37.64
CA GLU A 118 12.19 22.93 38.74
C GLU A 118 10.99 23.82 38.40
N GLU A 119 11.00 24.40 37.20
CA GLU A 119 9.89 25.22 36.70
C GLU A 119 8.63 24.37 36.51
N LYS A 120 8.79 23.13 36.02
CA LYS A 120 7.68 22.17 35.88
C LYS A 120 7.02 21.86 37.22
N GLU A 121 7.81 21.57 38.26
CA GLU A 121 7.27 21.29 39.60
C GLU A 121 6.50 22.49 40.16
N LYS A 122 7.02 23.71 39.98
CA LYS A 122 6.32 24.95 40.39
C LYS A 122 4.98 25.13 39.68
N VAL A 123 4.91 24.86 38.38
CA VAL A 123 3.66 24.93 37.61
C VAL A 123 2.66 23.89 38.10
N LEU A 124 3.09 22.64 38.29
CA LEU A 124 2.24 21.57 38.79
C LEU A 124 1.70 21.86 40.19
N GLN A 125 2.55 22.37 41.09
CA GLN A 125 2.15 22.77 42.44
C GLN A 125 1.15 23.93 42.41
N CYS A 126 1.33 24.89 41.50
CA CYS A 126 0.38 26.00 41.39
C CYS A 126 -1.00 25.52 40.92
N TYR A 127 -1.06 24.62 39.93
CA TYR A 127 -2.32 24.06 39.46
C TYR A 127 -3.00 23.16 40.51
N SER A 128 -2.24 22.36 41.25
CA SER A 128 -2.82 21.55 42.34
C SER A 128 -3.39 22.41 43.46
N THR A 129 -2.80 23.58 43.72
CA THR A 129 -3.27 24.54 44.72
C THR A 129 -4.44 25.40 44.20
N ASN A 130 -4.58 25.58 42.88
CA ASN A 130 -5.51 26.51 42.24
C ASN A 130 -6.33 25.83 41.13
N ALA A 131 -7.02 24.74 41.44
CA ALA A 131 -7.73 23.88 40.46
C ALA A 131 -8.63 24.65 39.47
N ASP A 132 -9.43 25.62 39.96
CA ASP A 132 -10.36 26.40 39.14
C ASP A 132 -9.84 27.81 38.78
N LYS A 133 -8.60 28.11 39.15
CA LYS A 133 -8.00 29.44 39.00
C LYS A 133 -6.65 29.38 38.28
N SER A 134 -6.59 28.62 37.19
CA SER A 134 -5.38 28.36 36.41
C SER A 134 -4.66 29.64 35.95
N LEU A 135 -5.38 30.74 35.73
CA LEU A 135 -4.80 32.02 35.33
C LEU A 135 -3.84 32.61 36.39
N LEU A 136 -3.99 32.26 37.68
CA LEU A 136 -3.05 32.66 38.73
C LEU A 136 -1.65 32.06 38.52
N CYS A 137 -1.57 30.94 37.80
CA CYS A 137 -0.31 30.25 37.50
C CYS A 137 0.37 30.73 36.22
N SER A 138 -0.21 31.71 35.50
CA SER A 138 0.29 32.22 34.22
C SER A 138 1.76 32.64 34.24
N VAL A 139 2.21 33.29 35.32
CA VAL A 139 3.62 33.70 35.48
C VAL A 139 4.56 32.48 35.52
N LEU A 140 4.19 31.43 36.27
CA LEU A 140 5.00 30.21 36.38
C LEU A 140 5.01 29.43 35.06
N VAL A 141 3.88 29.39 34.36
CA VAL A 141 3.78 28.78 33.03
C VAL A 141 4.70 29.49 32.03
N ASN A 142 4.73 30.82 32.05
CA ASN A 142 5.62 31.59 31.19
C ASN A 142 7.10 31.32 31.50
N GLN A 143 7.48 31.23 32.77
CA GLN A 143 8.85 30.88 33.17
C GLN A 143 9.25 29.47 32.69
N PHE A 144 8.34 28.50 32.82
CA PHE A 144 8.54 27.17 32.27
C PHE A 144 8.74 27.22 30.74
N ASN A 145 7.89 27.96 30.02
CA ASN A 145 8.00 28.12 28.57
C ASN A 145 9.33 28.77 28.15
N GLU A 146 9.77 29.82 28.85
CA GLU A 146 11.07 30.46 28.61
C GLU A 146 12.23 29.49 28.79
N CYS A 147 12.20 28.69 29.85
CA CYS A 147 13.20 27.66 30.09
C CYS A 147 13.22 26.64 28.95
N VAL A 148 12.06 26.10 28.55
CA VAL A 148 11.96 25.12 27.45
C VAL A 148 12.49 25.70 26.13
N CYS A 149 12.10 26.95 25.82
CA CYS A 149 12.61 27.66 24.64
C CYS A 149 14.13 27.80 24.67
N ARG A 150 14.70 28.20 25.80
CA ARG A 150 16.15 28.35 25.98
C ARG A 150 16.88 27.02 25.83
N SER A 151 16.39 25.95 26.47
CA SER A 151 16.98 24.62 26.40
C SER A 151 16.93 24.05 24.98
N ARG A 152 15.83 24.27 24.25
CA ARG A 152 15.72 23.83 22.85
C ARG A 152 16.70 24.56 21.94
N VAL A 153 16.84 25.89 22.11
CA VAL A 153 17.84 26.66 21.35
C VAL A 153 19.25 26.17 21.67
N ALA A 154 19.58 25.98 22.95
CA ALA A 154 20.89 25.50 23.38
C ALA A 154 21.24 24.12 22.78
N ALA A 155 20.28 23.19 22.74
CA ALA A 155 20.49 21.86 22.17
C ALA A 155 20.79 21.91 20.66
N ILE A 156 20.08 22.77 19.91
CA ILE A 156 20.29 22.93 18.46
C ILE A 156 21.64 23.63 18.19
N THR A 157 22.03 24.62 19.00
CA THR A 157 23.30 25.36 18.81
C THR A 157 24.54 24.61 19.28
N ALA A 158 24.38 23.59 20.14
CA ALA A 158 25.48 22.76 20.63
C ALA A 158 25.74 21.51 19.76
N SER A 159 24.93 21.31 18.71
CA SER A 159 25.07 20.25 17.70
C SER A 159 25.90 20.74 16.52
#